data_AF-K9P0J7-F1
#
_entry.id   AF-K9P0J7-F1
#
_cell.length_a   1.000
_cell.length_b   1.000
_cell.length_c   1.000
_cell.angle_alpha   90.00
_cell.angle_beta   90.00
_cell.angle_gamma   90.00
#
_symmetry.space_group_name_H-M   'P 1'
#
loop_
_entity.id
_entity.type
_entity.pdbx_description
1 polymer ?
#
loop_
_entity_poly.entity_id
_entity_poly.type
_entity_poly.pdbx_seq_one_letter_code
_entity_poly.pdbx_strand_id
1 'polypeptide(L)'
;PTLMLVPTAWLTPSKCLWPTTLAHSMVIALLSLSWLKNTMETGWSTLNPFMATDPLSTPLLVLTCWLLPLMILASQNHTATEPVNRQRMYISLLTSLQIFLILAFGATEMIMFYVMFEATLIPTLIIITRWGNQTERLNAGIYFLFYTLAGSLPLLVALLLLQDHTGTLSLFTLPFSHPLHLSSNADKLWWAGCLLAFLVKMPLYGVHLWLPKAHVEAPVAGSMVL
;
A
#
# COMPACT_ATOMS: atom_id res chain seq x y z
N PRO A 1 5.30 -0.71 16.30
CA PRO A 1 6.48 0.18 16.18
C PRO A 1 6.27 1.29 15.12
N THR A 2 5.79 0.97 13.91
CA THR A 2 5.52 1.97 12.84
C THR A 2 4.56 3.07 13.26
N LEU A 3 3.47 2.75 13.95
CA LEU A 3 2.49 3.74 14.44
C LEU A 3 3.12 4.78 15.39
N MET A 4 4.19 4.41 16.10
CA MET A 4 4.90 5.32 16.99
C MET A 4 5.72 6.39 16.22
N LEU A 5 5.98 6.20 14.92
CA LEU A 5 6.64 7.23 14.11
C LEU A 5 5.83 8.54 14.06
N VAL A 6 4.50 8.46 13.98
CA VAL A 6 3.64 9.66 13.91
C VAL A 6 3.82 10.55 15.16
N PRO A 7 3.59 10.08 16.39
CA PRO A 7 3.78 10.93 17.57
C PRO A 7 5.25 11.37 17.72
N THR A 8 6.23 10.52 17.37
CA THR A 8 7.64 10.95 17.43
C THR A 8 7.95 12.10 16.47
N ALA A 9 7.41 12.10 15.24
CA ALA A 9 7.60 13.18 14.28
C ALA A 9 6.98 14.51 14.77
N TRP A 10 5.87 14.45 15.51
CA TRP A 10 5.19 15.63 16.01
C TRP A 10 5.77 16.20 17.31
N LEU A 11 6.26 15.33 18.20
CA LEU A 11 6.79 15.74 19.51
C LEU A 11 8.26 16.16 19.47
N THR A 12 9.03 15.72 18.46
CA THR A 12 10.46 16.04 18.36
C THR A 12 10.73 17.50 18.01
N PRO A 13 11.81 18.10 18.54
CA PRO A 13 12.21 19.46 18.19
C PRO A 13 12.60 19.54 16.71
N SER A 14 12.33 20.69 16.07
CA SER A 14 12.52 20.87 14.62
C SER A 14 13.93 20.52 14.12
N LYS A 15 14.97 20.84 14.91
CA LYS A 15 16.38 20.55 14.58
C LYS A 15 16.68 19.05 14.47
N CYS A 16 15.97 18.21 15.22
CA CYS A 16 16.23 16.77 15.29
C CYS A 16 15.17 15.94 14.57
N LEU A 17 14.20 16.57 13.90
CA LEU A 17 13.07 15.88 13.27
C LEU A 17 13.52 14.84 12.24
N TRP A 18 14.37 15.22 11.29
CA TRP A 18 14.83 14.31 10.24
C TRP A 18 15.76 13.19 10.76
N PRO A 19 16.79 13.48 11.59
CA PRO A 19 17.63 12.43 12.17
C PRO A 19 16.84 11.43 13.03
N THR A 20 15.89 11.90 13.84
CA THR A 20 15.12 11.02 14.75
C THR A 20 14.16 10.12 14.00
N THR A 21 13.43 10.66 13.02
CA THR A 21 12.49 9.88 12.19
C THR A 21 13.23 8.88 11.30
N LEU A 22 14.41 9.24 10.81
CA LEU A 22 15.31 8.33 10.09
C LEU A 22 15.85 7.21 10.98
N ALA A 23 16.35 7.53 12.18
CA ALA A 23 16.88 6.51 13.08
C ALA A 23 15.78 5.51 13.49
N HIS A 24 14.59 6.01 13.84
CA HIS A 24 13.47 5.15 14.23
C HIS A 24 12.99 4.27 13.06
N SER A 25 12.93 4.81 11.84
CA SER A 25 12.56 4.00 10.66
C SER A 25 13.60 2.96 10.27
N MET A 26 14.90 3.27 10.42
CA MET A 26 15.97 2.28 10.24
C MET A 26 15.87 1.14 11.26
N VAL A 27 15.53 1.44 12.52
CA VAL A 27 15.29 0.39 13.53
C VAL A 27 14.12 -0.52 13.11
N ILE A 28 13.03 0.05 12.59
CA ILE A 28 11.91 -0.74 12.06
C ILE A 28 12.36 -1.64 10.90
N ALA A 29 13.13 -1.10 9.95
CA ALA A 29 13.63 -1.86 8.80
C ALA A 29 14.58 -3.00 9.20
N LEU A 30 15.42 -2.80 10.22
CA LEU A 30 16.28 -3.86 10.74
C LEU A 30 15.47 -4.94 11.48
N LEU A 31 14.45 -4.54 12.25
CA LEU A 31 13.56 -5.49 12.92
C LEU A 31 12.77 -6.35 11.94
N SER A 32 12.36 -5.81 10.78
CA SER A 32 11.58 -6.58 9.80
C SER A 32 12.36 -7.75 9.19
N LEU A 33 13.70 -7.69 9.13
CA LEU A 33 14.54 -8.80 8.67
C LEU A 33 14.35 -10.09 9.50
N SER A 34 13.85 -9.98 10.73
CA SER A 34 13.52 -11.15 11.56
C SER A 34 12.44 -12.03 10.94
N TRP A 35 11.57 -11.48 10.08
CA TRP A 35 10.51 -12.19 9.37
C TRP A 35 11.02 -13.09 8.23
N LEU A 36 12.26 -12.92 7.77
CA LEU A 36 12.85 -13.77 6.73
C LEU A 36 13.24 -15.17 7.23
N LYS A 37 13.00 -15.49 8.50
CA LYS A 37 13.33 -16.81 9.06
C LYS A 37 12.35 -17.89 8.57
N ASN A 38 12.90 -18.85 7.84
CA ASN A 38 12.37 -20.19 7.57
C ASN A 38 10.96 -20.28 6.96
N THR A 39 10.75 -19.58 5.84
CA THR A 39 9.52 -19.69 5.02
C THR A 39 9.36 -21.01 4.26
N MET A 40 10.39 -21.87 4.23
CA MET A 40 10.34 -23.12 3.46
C MET A 40 9.57 -24.24 4.16
N GLU A 41 9.45 -24.23 5.49
CA GLU A 41 8.80 -25.33 6.24
C GLU A 41 7.43 -24.98 6.82
N THR A 42 7.17 -23.71 7.12
CA THR A 42 5.85 -23.27 7.62
C THR A 42 5.17 -22.41 6.57
N GLY A 43 4.05 -22.90 6.01
CA GLY A 43 3.31 -22.19 4.95
C GLY A 43 2.74 -20.84 5.40
N TRP A 44 2.26 -20.74 6.63
CA TRP A 44 1.75 -19.49 7.21
C TRP A 44 2.20 -19.35 8.65
N SER A 45 2.68 -18.18 9.03
CA SER A 45 2.88 -17.77 10.42
C SER A 45 1.87 -16.69 10.78
N THR A 46 0.93 -17.02 11.67
CA THR A 46 -0.11 -16.11 12.13
C THR A 46 0.40 -15.24 13.27
N LEU A 47 0.15 -13.93 13.18
CA LEU A 47 0.40 -12.99 14.27
C LEU A 47 -0.85 -12.81 15.13
N ASN A 48 -2.01 -12.70 14.46
CA ASN A 48 -3.35 -12.47 14.99
C ASN A 48 -4.38 -13.08 14.01
N PRO A 49 -5.67 -13.20 14.36
CA PRO A 49 -6.67 -13.80 13.45
C PRO A 49 -6.77 -13.08 12.09
N PHE A 50 -6.52 -11.77 12.06
CA PHE A 50 -6.60 -10.94 10.86
C PHE A 50 -5.27 -10.77 10.12
N MET A 51 -4.16 -11.23 10.72
CA MET A 51 -2.82 -11.00 10.17
C MET A 51 -1.96 -12.24 10.18
N ALA A 52 -1.44 -12.59 9.02
CA ALA A 52 -0.51 -13.69 8.85
C ALA A 52 0.51 -13.35 7.79
N THR A 53 1.63 -14.06 7.81
CA THR A 53 2.68 -13.94 6.81
C THR A 53 3.01 -15.31 6.23
N ASP A 54 3.24 -15.34 4.94
CA ASP A 54 3.54 -16.50 4.11
C ASP A 54 4.82 -16.21 3.29
N PRO A 55 5.36 -17.18 2.52
CA PRO A 55 6.58 -16.99 1.74
C PRO A 55 6.50 -15.85 0.71
N LEU A 56 5.29 -15.46 0.29
CA LEU A 56 5.07 -14.39 -0.69
C LEU A 56 4.95 -13.01 -0.04
N SER A 57 4.19 -12.88 1.05
CA SER A 57 4.01 -11.61 1.76
C SER A 57 5.25 -11.20 2.54
N THR A 58 6.03 -12.15 3.08
CA THR A 58 7.23 -11.85 3.88
C THR A 58 8.25 -10.95 3.15
N PRO A 59 8.72 -11.22 1.91
CA PRO A 59 9.65 -10.31 1.23
C PRO A 59 9.02 -8.94 0.92
N LEU A 60 7.72 -8.89 0.60
CA LEU A 60 7.00 -7.63 0.34
C LEU A 60 6.91 -6.77 1.62
N LEU A 61 6.59 -7.39 2.76
CA LEU A 61 6.56 -6.74 4.06
C LEU A 61 7.94 -6.21 4.50
N VAL A 62 9.01 -6.97 4.25
CA VAL A 62 10.37 -6.51 4.51
C VAL A 62 10.74 -5.33 3.63
N LEU A 63 10.44 -5.41 2.32
CA LEU A 63 10.69 -4.34 1.36
C LEU A 63 9.96 -3.04 1.74
N THR A 64 8.68 -3.12 2.12
CA THR A 64 7.91 -1.94 2.55
C THR A 64 8.52 -1.27 3.78
N CYS A 65 9.06 -2.06 4.72
CA CYS A 65 9.76 -1.52 5.88
C CYS A 65 11.09 -0.84 5.51
N TRP A 66 11.80 -1.36 4.52
CA TRP A 66 13.05 -0.79 4.01
C TRP A 66 12.86 0.46 3.15
N LEU A 67 11.74 0.57 2.43
CA LEU A 67 11.46 1.75 1.60
C LEU A 67 11.29 3.02 2.44
N LEU A 68 10.70 2.94 3.64
CA LEU A 68 10.45 4.14 4.45
C LEU A 68 11.70 4.94 4.85
N PRO A 69 12.76 4.36 5.44
CA PRO A 69 13.97 5.13 5.73
C PRO A 69 14.64 5.69 4.47
N LEU A 70 14.59 4.98 3.33
CA LEU A 70 15.12 5.44 2.06
C LEU A 70 14.34 6.64 1.50
N MET A 71 13.01 6.61 1.61
CA MET A 71 12.15 7.74 1.26
C MET A 71 12.39 8.96 2.13
N ILE A 72 12.56 8.75 3.45
CA ILE A 72 12.87 9.83 4.38
C ILE A 72 14.22 10.46 4.00
N LEU A 73 15.25 9.66 3.67
CA LEU A 73 16.54 10.15 3.18
C LEU A 73 16.42 10.97 1.88
N ALA A 74 15.70 10.46 0.90
CA ALA A 74 15.59 11.09 -0.41
C ALA A 74 14.82 12.42 -0.38
N SER A 75 13.86 12.57 0.54
CA SER A 75 12.95 13.72 0.60
C SER A 75 13.43 14.90 1.44
N GLN A 76 14.47 14.73 2.28
CA GLN A 76 14.90 15.76 3.25
C GLN A 76 15.25 17.08 2.55
N ASN A 77 16.02 17.01 1.46
CA ASN A 77 16.55 18.20 0.81
C ASN A 77 15.45 18.95 0.04
N HIS A 78 14.53 18.22 -0.61
CA HIS A 78 13.40 18.80 -1.33
C HIS A 78 12.40 19.49 -0.41
N THR A 79 12.16 18.92 0.77
CA THR A 79 11.17 19.43 1.73
C THR A 79 11.76 20.42 2.73
N ALA A 80 13.06 20.69 2.70
CA ALA A 80 13.75 21.57 3.64
C ALA A 80 13.23 23.01 3.64
N THR A 81 12.72 23.50 2.50
CA THR A 81 12.16 24.84 2.33
C THR A 81 10.73 24.98 2.84
N GLU A 82 10.03 23.86 3.07
CA GLU A 82 8.66 23.88 3.58
C GLU A 82 8.63 24.18 5.09
N PRO A 83 7.57 24.82 5.61
CA PRO A 83 7.41 25.04 7.04
C PRO A 83 7.36 23.71 7.81
N VAL A 84 7.87 23.73 9.04
CA VAL A 84 8.03 22.55 9.91
C VAL A 84 6.75 21.72 10.03
N ASN A 85 5.58 22.36 10.14
CA ASN A 85 4.31 21.64 10.23
C ASN A 85 3.99 20.83 8.97
N ARG A 86 4.38 21.31 7.78
CA ARG A 86 4.22 20.57 6.52
C ARG A 86 5.24 19.45 6.39
N GLN A 87 6.47 19.65 6.87
CA GLN A 87 7.45 18.56 6.96
C GLN A 87 6.94 17.42 7.87
N ARG A 88 6.36 17.77 9.03
CA ARG A 88 5.73 16.79 9.94
C ARG A 88 4.56 16.06 9.28
N MET A 89 3.68 16.80 8.58
CA MET A 89 2.58 16.21 7.85
C MET A 89 3.08 15.25 6.76
N TYR A 90 4.12 15.63 6.02
CA TYR A 90 4.73 14.79 4.99
C TYR A 90 5.24 13.45 5.55
N ILE A 91 6.00 13.49 6.66
CA ILE A 91 6.45 12.27 7.34
C ILE A 91 5.26 11.45 7.86
N SER A 92 4.21 12.11 8.37
CA SER A 92 3.00 11.39 8.80
C SER A 92 2.27 10.69 7.65
N LEU A 93 2.32 11.24 6.42
CA LEU A 93 1.75 10.62 5.22
C LEU A 93 2.61 9.46 4.71
N LEU A 94 3.94 9.59 4.72
CA LEU A 94 4.83 8.46 4.39
C LEU A 94 4.63 7.29 5.35
N THR A 95 4.46 7.59 6.64
CA THR A 95 4.26 6.57 7.67
C THR A 95 2.86 5.95 7.62
N SER A 96 1.81 6.72 7.34
CA SER A 96 0.48 6.15 7.13
C SER A 96 0.43 5.25 5.90
N LEU A 97 1.14 5.63 4.82
CA LEU A 97 1.31 4.79 3.65
C LEU A 97 1.98 3.45 4.00
N GLN A 98 3.09 3.48 4.74
CA GLN A 98 3.75 2.25 5.21
C GLN A 98 2.81 1.38 6.04
N ILE A 99 2.01 1.99 6.94
CA ILE A 99 1.04 1.25 7.76
C ILE A 99 0.02 0.55 6.88
N PHE A 100 -0.58 1.23 5.90
CA PHE A 100 -1.56 0.62 5.00
C PHE A 100 -0.97 -0.51 4.16
N LEU A 101 0.28 -0.37 3.67
CA LEU A 101 0.95 -1.44 2.93
C LEU A 101 1.24 -2.66 3.81
N ILE A 102 1.70 -2.46 5.05
CA ILE A 102 1.92 -3.57 6.00
C ILE A 102 0.60 -4.30 6.29
N LEU A 103 -0.48 -3.56 6.50
CA LEU A 103 -1.81 -4.13 6.74
C LEU A 103 -2.35 -4.86 5.51
N ALA A 104 -2.11 -4.34 4.29
CA ALA A 104 -2.55 -4.98 3.06
C ALA A 104 -1.82 -6.31 2.83
N PHE A 105 -0.48 -6.33 2.88
CA PHE A 105 0.28 -7.57 2.64
C PHE A 105 0.16 -8.59 3.78
N GLY A 106 -0.20 -8.16 4.99
CA GLY A 106 -0.45 -9.07 6.11
C GLY A 106 -1.89 -9.55 6.25
N ALA A 107 -2.86 -9.03 5.48
CA ALA A 107 -4.28 -9.32 5.67
C ALA A 107 -4.63 -10.78 5.34
N THR A 108 -5.37 -11.44 6.24
CA THR A 108 -5.86 -12.81 6.03
C THR A 108 -7.24 -12.87 5.38
N GLU A 109 -8.03 -11.80 5.51
CA GLU A 109 -9.35 -11.64 4.92
C GLU A 109 -9.30 -10.79 3.64
N MET A 110 -9.88 -11.25 2.54
CA MET A 110 -9.81 -10.54 1.25
C MET A 110 -10.48 -9.16 1.27
N ILE A 111 -11.52 -8.96 2.08
CA ILE A 111 -12.16 -7.65 2.23
C ILE A 111 -11.24 -6.68 2.98
N MET A 112 -10.49 -7.16 3.98
CA MET A 112 -9.52 -6.34 4.70
C MET A 112 -8.36 -5.95 3.79
N PHE A 113 -7.87 -6.91 2.97
CA PHE A 113 -6.91 -6.62 1.92
C PHE A 113 -7.43 -5.50 1.00
N TYR A 114 -8.66 -5.61 0.49
CA TYR A 114 -9.25 -4.59 -0.39
C TYR A 114 -9.30 -3.20 0.26
N VAL A 115 -9.80 -3.10 1.49
CA VAL A 115 -9.90 -1.81 2.20
C VAL A 115 -8.52 -1.19 2.39
N MET A 116 -7.52 -1.97 2.83
CA MET A 116 -6.16 -1.46 3.04
C MET A 116 -5.47 -1.10 1.72
N PHE A 117 -5.70 -1.89 0.68
CA PHE A 117 -5.20 -1.67 -0.67
C PHE A 117 -5.73 -0.36 -1.28
N GLU A 118 -7.00 -0.04 -1.10
CA GLU A 118 -7.56 1.24 -1.54
C GLU A 118 -7.19 2.39 -0.59
N ALA A 119 -7.04 2.13 0.72
CA ALA A 119 -6.60 3.16 1.67
C ALA A 119 -5.22 3.74 1.33
N THR A 120 -4.32 2.95 0.71
CA THR A 120 -3.02 3.48 0.22
C THR A 120 -3.16 4.61 -0.79
N LEU A 121 -4.28 4.71 -1.51
CA LEU A 121 -4.52 5.78 -2.49
C LEU A 121 -4.64 7.15 -1.82
N ILE A 122 -5.09 7.21 -0.57
CA ILE A 122 -5.30 8.48 0.13
C ILE A 122 -3.96 9.18 0.43
N PRO A 123 -2.98 8.54 1.12
CA PRO A 123 -1.69 9.18 1.34
C PRO A 123 -0.93 9.47 0.05
N THR A 124 -0.96 8.57 -0.95
CA THR A 124 -0.25 8.77 -2.23
C THR A 124 -0.81 9.96 -2.98
N LEU A 125 -2.15 10.08 -3.09
CA LEU A 125 -2.79 11.20 -3.76
C LEU A 125 -2.39 12.53 -3.10
N ILE A 126 -2.41 12.60 -1.77
CA ILE A 126 -2.04 13.81 -1.04
C ILE A 126 -0.56 14.13 -1.29
N ILE A 127 0.34 13.12 -1.30
CA ILE A 127 1.76 13.32 -1.59
C ILE A 127 1.98 13.90 -3.00
N ILE A 128 1.35 13.32 -4.03
CA ILE A 128 1.48 13.75 -5.43
C ILE A 128 0.95 15.18 -5.60
N THR A 129 -0.31 15.41 -5.21
CA THR A 129 -1.00 16.67 -5.47
C THR A 129 -0.45 17.85 -4.65
N ARG A 130 0.11 17.59 -3.47
CA ARG A 130 0.60 18.65 -2.57
C ARG A 130 2.10 18.92 -2.68
N TRP A 131 2.93 17.87 -2.78
CA TRP A 131 4.39 17.99 -2.82
C TRP A 131 5.01 17.69 -4.20
N GLY A 132 4.20 17.40 -5.23
CA GLY A 132 4.68 17.34 -6.62
C GLY A 132 5.19 18.70 -7.12
N ASN A 133 6.21 18.71 -7.96
CA ASN A 133 6.87 19.96 -8.39
C ASN A 133 6.13 20.72 -9.49
N GLN A 134 5.45 19.99 -10.38
CA GLN A 134 4.88 20.55 -11.61
C GLN A 134 3.43 21.00 -11.40
N THR A 135 2.95 21.90 -12.27
CA THR A 135 1.56 22.38 -12.26
C THR A 135 0.57 21.28 -12.61
N GLU A 136 0.98 20.30 -13.42
CA GLU A 136 0.13 19.20 -13.87
C GLU A 136 -0.22 18.19 -12.76
N ARG A 137 0.43 18.27 -11.59
CA ARG A 137 0.28 17.33 -10.45
C ARG A 137 -1.16 17.07 -10.02
N LEU A 138 -2.04 18.07 -10.20
CA LEU A 138 -3.47 17.92 -9.91
C LEU A 138 -4.15 17.03 -10.94
N ASN A 139 -3.82 17.20 -12.23
CA ASN A 139 -4.31 16.35 -13.30
C ASN A 139 -3.76 14.93 -13.14
N ALA A 140 -2.47 14.71 -12.86
CA ALA A 140 -1.97 13.35 -12.60
C ALA A 140 -2.65 12.71 -11.38
N GLY A 141 -2.89 13.47 -10.32
CA GLY A 141 -3.66 13.00 -9.16
C GLY A 141 -5.08 12.54 -9.53
N ILE A 142 -5.77 13.30 -10.39
CA ILE A 142 -7.09 12.94 -10.93
C ILE A 142 -7.01 11.65 -11.75
N TYR A 143 -6.06 11.54 -12.68
CA TYR A 143 -5.86 10.31 -13.47
C TYR A 143 -5.59 9.10 -12.59
N PHE A 144 -4.66 9.23 -11.64
CA PHE A 144 -4.31 8.16 -10.69
C PHE A 144 -5.52 7.68 -9.90
N LEU A 145 -6.29 8.61 -9.32
CA LEU A 145 -7.46 8.27 -8.51
C LEU A 145 -8.58 7.63 -9.33
N PHE A 146 -8.96 8.20 -10.47
CA PHE A 146 -10.11 7.68 -11.22
C PHE A 146 -9.81 6.38 -11.92
N TYR A 147 -8.58 6.17 -12.41
CA TYR A 147 -8.21 4.89 -13.02
C TYR A 147 -8.27 3.79 -11.96
N THR A 148 -7.63 4.00 -10.81
CA THR A 148 -7.57 3.00 -9.74
C THR A 148 -8.96 2.70 -9.16
N LEU A 149 -9.78 3.71 -8.87
CA LEU A 149 -11.15 3.51 -8.37
C LEU A 149 -12.07 2.83 -9.38
N ALA A 150 -12.02 3.22 -10.66
CA ALA A 150 -12.81 2.58 -11.70
C ALA A 150 -12.46 1.09 -11.83
N GLY A 151 -11.20 0.74 -11.59
CA GLY A 151 -10.75 -0.65 -11.58
C GLY A 151 -11.09 -1.41 -10.30
N SER A 152 -11.06 -0.75 -9.15
CA SER A 152 -11.23 -1.40 -7.85
C SER A 152 -12.69 -1.63 -7.45
N LEU A 153 -13.64 -0.82 -7.93
CA LEU A 153 -15.06 -1.02 -7.64
C LEU A 153 -15.63 -2.35 -8.16
N PRO A 154 -15.34 -2.80 -9.40
CA PRO A 154 -15.71 -4.15 -9.84
C PRO A 154 -15.17 -5.27 -8.94
N LEU A 155 -13.95 -5.12 -8.43
CA LEU A 155 -13.37 -6.08 -7.48
C LEU A 155 -14.17 -6.14 -6.18
N LEU A 156 -14.61 -5.00 -5.64
CA LEU A 156 -15.44 -4.97 -4.43
C LEU A 156 -16.74 -5.76 -4.64
N VAL A 157 -17.44 -5.51 -5.74
CA VAL A 157 -18.68 -6.23 -6.07
C VAL A 157 -18.40 -7.72 -6.19
N ALA A 158 -17.31 -8.10 -6.87
CA ALA A 158 -16.93 -9.49 -7.04
C ALA A 158 -16.62 -10.20 -5.71
N LEU A 159 -15.95 -9.53 -4.77
CA LEU A 159 -15.65 -10.06 -3.44
C LEU A 159 -16.91 -10.21 -2.58
N LEU A 160 -17.85 -9.26 -2.65
CA LEU A 160 -19.13 -9.37 -1.94
C LEU A 160 -19.97 -10.55 -2.44
N LEU A 161 -20.05 -10.73 -3.76
CA LEU A 161 -20.70 -11.90 -4.35
C LEU A 161 -20.03 -13.21 -3.91
N LEU A 162 -18.70 -13.24 -3.87
CA LEU A 162 -17.96 -14.42 -3.39
C LEU A 162 -18.25 -14.71 -1.92
N GLN A 163 -18.32 -13.68 -1.08
CA GLN A 163 -18.67 -13.80 0.34
C GLN A 163 -20.08 -14.38 0.51
N ASP A 164 -21.06 -13.93 -0.27
CA ASP A 164 -22.44 -14.44 -0.21
C ASP A 164 -22.53 -15.91 -0.63
N HIS A 165 -21.71 -16.34 -1.60
CA HIS A 165 -21.71 -17.73 -2.08
C HIS A 165 -20.92 -18.70 -1.20
N THR A 166 -19.75 -18.30 -0.70
CA THR A 166 -18.83 -19.17 0.04
C THR A 166 -18.98 -19.05 1.56
N GLY A 167 -19.62 -17.98 2.04
CA GLY A 167 -19.78 -17.66 3.46
C GLY A 167 -18.54 -17.09 4.14
N THR A 168 -17.35 -17.18 3.53
CA THR A 168 -16.09 -16.68 4.10
C THR A 168 -15.13 -16.18 3.03
N LEU A 169 -14.44 -15.07 3.30
CA LEU A 169 -13.37 -14.52 2.46
C LEU A 169 -11.97 -14.73 3.05
N SER A 170 -11.85 -15.60 4.05
CA SER A 170 -10.57 -15.88 4.69
C SER A 170 -9.69 -16.71 3.75
N LEU A 171 -8.45 -16.29 3.56
CA LEU A 171 -7.47 -16.98 2.74
C LEU A 171 -7.16 -18.40 3.25
N PHE A 172 -7.42 -18.67 4.53
CA PHE A 172 -7.26 -19.99 5.14
C PHE A 172 -8.40 -20.95 4.83
N THR A 173 -9.65 -20.47 4.82
CA THR A 173 -10.84 -21.32 4.65
C THR A 173 -11.28 -21.44 3.20
N LEU A 174 -11.07 -20.39 2.39
CA LEU A 174 -11.43 -20.37 0.97
C LEU A 174 -10.93 -21.59 0.18
N PRO A 175 -9.68 -22.08 0.33
CA PRO A 175 -9.20 -23.26 -0.38
C PRO A 175 -9.97 -24.55 -0.06
N PHE A 176 -10.62 -24.61 1.10
CA PHE A 176 -11.42 -25.76 1.54
C PHE A 176 -12.92 -25.60 1.23
N SER A 177 -13.32 -24.47 0.65
CA SER A 177 -14.69 -24.25 0.21
C SER A 177 -15.04 -25.10 -1.01
N HIS A 178 -16.33 -25.31 -1.26
CA HIS A 178 -16.79 -26.09 -2.40
C HIS A 178 -16.33 -25.45 -3.73
N PRO A 179 -15.89 -26.26 -4.71
CA PRO A 179 -15.38 -25.74 -5.96
C PRO A 179 -16.49 -25.00 -6.71
N LEU A 180 -16.19 -23.78 -7.16
CA LEU A 180 -17.10 -22.97 -7.96
C LEU A 180 -17.11 -23.50 -9.41
N HIS A 181 -18.28 -23.89 -9.91
CA HIS A 181 -18.46 -24.27 -11.32
C HIS A 181 -18.66 -23.02 -12.18
N LEU A 182 -17.56 -22.44 -12.66
CA LEU A 182 -17.55 -21.21 -13.46
C LEU A 182 -17.80 -21.50 -14.96
N SER A 183 -19.04 -21.73 -15.36
CA SER A 183 -19.40 -22.10 -16.75
C SER A 183 -20.17 -21.03 -17.52
N SER A 184 -20.82 -20.10 -16.82
CA SER A 184 -21.69 -19.10 -17.42
C SER A 184 -20.93 -17.86 -17.91
N ASN A 185 -21.59 -17.03 -18.72
CA ASN A 185 -21.03 -15.73 -19.11
C ASN A 185 -20.92 -14.75 -17.92
N ALA A 186 -21.78 -14.91 -16.91
CA ALA A 186 -21.69 -14.12 -15.67
C ALA A 186 -20.42 -14.45 -14.89
N ASP A 187 -20.02 -15.73 -14.84
CA ASP A 187 -18.80 -16.18 -14.18
C ASP A 187 -17.54 -15.58 -14.84
N LYS A 188 -17.55 -15.48 -16.17
CA LYS A 188 -16.48 -14.82 -16.94
C LYS A 188 -16.39 -13.32 -16.62
N LEU A 189 -17.53 -12.64 -16.49
CA LEU A 189 -17.58 -11.23 -16.11
C LEU A 189 -17.13 -11.03 -14.66
N TRP A 190 -17.52 -11.91 -13.74
CA TRP A 190 -17.07 -11.90 -12.35
C TRP A 190 -15.55 -12.08 -12.26
N TRP A 191 -15.00 -13.06 -12.99
CA TRP A 191 -13.55 -13.27 -13.07
C TRP A 191 -12.80 -12.05 -13.63
N ALA A 192 -13.36 -11.42 -14.67
CA ALA A 192 -12.81 -10.16 -15.18
C ALA A 192 -12.86 -9.05 -14.12
N GLY A 193 -13.95 -8.94 -13.36
CA GLY A 193 -14.10 -8.01 -12.24
C GLY A 193 -13.05 -8.24 -11.14
N CYS A 194 -12.72 -9.49 -10.82
CA CYS A 194 -11.66 -9.84 -9.87
C CYS A 194 -10.27 -9.38 -10.34
N LEU A 195 -9.99 -9.42 -11.65
CA LEU A 195 -8.65 -9.09 -12.17
C LEU A 195 -8.45 -7.62 -12.51
N LEU A 196 -9.52 -6.92 -12.90
CA LEU A 196 -9.41 -5.58 -13.49
C LEU A 196 -8.72 -4.59 -12.54
N ALA A 197 -9.02 -4.63 -11.23
CA ALA A 197 -8.34 -3.81 -10.23
C ALA A 197 -6.82 -3.98 -10.22
N PHE A 198 -6.35 -5.23 -10.31
CA PHE A 198 -4.94 -5.54 -10.33
C PHE A 198 -4.29 -5.17 -11.65
N LEU A 199 -4.97 -5.31 -12.79
CA LEU A 199 -4.48 -4.90 -14.11
C LEU A 199 -4.40 -3.38 -14.28
N VAL A 200 -5.18 -2.62 -13.52
CA VAL A 200 -5.02 -1.17 -13.47
C VAL A 200 -3.79 -0.79 -12.65
N LYS A 201 -3.60 -1.39 -11.46
CA LYS A 201 -2.43 -1.10 -10.60
C LYS A 201 -1.12 -1.67 -11.13
N MET A 202 -1.16 -2.83 -11.79
CA MET A 202 -0.08 -3.38 -12.62
C MET A 202 -0.32 -2.88 -14.05
N PRO A 203 0.19 -1.69 -14.40
CA PRO A 203 -0.28 -0.89 -15.54
C PRO A 203 -0.26 -1.68 -16.86
N LEU A 204 -1.39 -2.31 -17.20
CA LEU A 204 -1.52 -3.06 -18.44
C LEU A 204 -1.52 -2.10 -19.64
N TYR A 205 -0.97 -2.55 -20.76
CA TYR A 205 -0.95 -1.77 -22.00
C TYR A 205 -2.37 -1.32 -22.39
N GLY A 206 -2.55 -0.02 -22.63
CA GLY A 206 -3.87 0.62 -22.78
C GLY A 206 -4.36 1.37 -21.55
N VAL A 207 -4.13 0.86 -20.33
CA VAL A 207 -4.57 1.51 -19.07
C VAL A 207 -3.41 2.14 -18.30
N HIS A 208 -2.16 1.92 -18.72
CA HIS A 208 -0.93 2.44 -18.11
C HIS A 208 -0.76 3.98 -18.10
N LEU A 209 -1.59 4.76 -18.78
CA LEU A 209 -1.36 6.20 -18.98
C LEU A 209 -1.30 7.02 -17.68
N TRP A 210 -1.89 6.53 -16.58
CA TRP A 210 -1.78 7.16 -15.28
C TRP A 210 -0.36 7.09 -14.72
N LEU A 211 0.41 6.03 -15.02
CA LEU A 211 1.72 5.77 -14.41
C LEU A 211 2.79 6.77 -14.88
N PRO A 212 3.05 6.99 -16.19
CA PRO A 212 4.05 7.95 -16.62
C PRO A 212 3.81 9.36 -16.07
N LYS A 213 2.53 9.79 -15.98
CA LYS A 213 2.17 11.08 -15.39
C LYS A 213 2.42 11.11 -13.89
N ALA A 214 1.95 10.08 -13.17
CA ALA A 214 2.10 10.02 -11.73
C ALA A 214 3.57 9.99 -11.28
N HIS A 215 4.44 9.22 -11.94
CA HIS A 215 5.86 9.17 -11.57
C HIS A 215 6.63 10.45 -11.92
N VAL A 216 6.34 11.08 -13.06
CA VAL A 216 7.04 12.31 -13.47
C VAL A 216 6.67 13.47 -12.57
N GLU A 217 5.44 13.52 -12.08
CA GLU A 217 4.92 14.65 -11.32
C GLU A 217 5.01 14.48 -9.80
N ALA A 218 5.17 13.24 -9.32
CA ALA A 218 5.38 12.95 -7.91
C ALA A 218 6.73 13.46 -7.39
N PRO A 219 6.84 13.82 -6.09
CA PRO A 219 8.15 13.99 -5.46
C PRO A 219 8.89 12.65 -5.40
N VAL A 220 10.21 12.69 -5.17
CA VAL A 220 11.08 11.50 -5.19
C VAL A 220 10.57 10.36 -4.30
N ALA A 221 10.12 10.65 -3.08
CA ALA A 221 9.57 9.58 -2.22
C ALA A 221 8.24 9.01 -2.74
N GLY A 222 7.43 9.81 -3.42
CA GLY A 222 6.20 9.34 -4.05
C GLY A 222 6.49 8.42 -5.22
N SER A 223 7.47 8.76 -6.07
CA SER A 223 7.86 7.93 -7.20
C SER A 223 8.59 6.64 -6.81
N MET A 224 9.20 6.57 -5.63
CA MET A 224 9.81 5.34 -5.09
C MET A 224 8.77 4.32 -4.59
N VAL A 225 7.57 4.77 -4.24
CA VAL A 225 6.51 3.92 -3.66
C VAL A 225 5.44 3.54 -4.66
N LEU A 226 5.15 4.42 -5.62
CA LEU A 226 4.34 4.09 -6.79
C LEU A 226 5.03 2.99 -7.60
#